data_AF-A0A661GQ76-F1
#
_entry.id   AF-A0A661GQ76-F1
#
_cell.length_a   1.000
_cell.length_b   1.000
_cell.length_c   1.000
_cell.angle_alpha   90.00
_cell.angle_beta   90.00
_cell.angle_gamma   90.00
#
_symmetry.space_group_name_H-M   'P 1'
#
loop_
_entity.id
_entity.type
_entity.pdbx_description
1 polymer ?
#
loop_
_entity_poly.entity_id
_entity_poly.type
_entity_poly.pdbx_seq_one_letter_code
_entity_poly.pdbx_strand_id
1 'polypeptide(L)'
;MDFAGIISIVVICIIIWGMSRIRSPRTVVDAQSVGKKVADTLGIEHNLFFSSLEQVMPTYLEMLALMERQGMEQADVCVVCIPLLSEGLDALEERFGSQAAITDARDKLRLHVSDS
;
A
#
# COMPACT_ATOMS: atom_id res chain seq x y z
N MET A 1 -11.55 40.16 9.67
CA MET A 1 -11.57 38.68 9.58
C MET A 1 -13.02 38.25 9.67
N ASP A 2 -13.65 38.04 8.51
CA ASP A 2 -15.08 37.78 8.40
C ASP A 2 -15.43 36.36 8.83
N PHE A 3 -16.39 36.25 9.76
CA PHE A 3 -16.91 34.98 10.28
C PHE A 3 -17.37 34.00 9.18
N ALA A 4 -17.78 34.52 8.01
CA ALA A 4 -18.19 33.72 6.85
C ALA A 4 -17.05 32.85 6.27
N GLY A 5 -15.79 33.31 6.36
CA GLY A 5 -14.64 32.54 5.88
C GLY A 5 -14.33 31.33 6.74
N ILE A 6 -14.48 31.45 8.07
CA ILE A 6 -14.21 30.37 9.03
C ILE A 6 -15.27 29.27 8.89
N ILE A 7 -16.54 29.63 8.74
CA ILE A 7 -17.64 28.66 8.58
C ILE A 7 -17.45 27.84 7.30
N SER A 8 -17.01 28.48 6.20
CA SER A 8 -16.77 27.80 4.93
C SER A 8 -15.63 26.78 5.01
N ILE A 9 -14.54 27.12 5.70
CA ILE A 9 -13.40 26.20 5.91
C ILE A 9 -13.83 25.00 6.75
N VAL A 10 -14.60 25.22 7.82
CA VAL A 10 -15.07 24.13 8.69
C VAL A 10 -16.02 23.18 7.93
N VAL A 11 -16.93 23.71 7.10
CA VAL A 11 -17.83 22.89 6.29
C VAL A 11 -17.07 22.06 5.26
N ILE A 12 -16.07 22.65 4.58
CA ILE A 12 -15.21 21.93 3.63
C ILE A 12 -14.45 20.81 4.34
N CYS A 13 -13.88 21.05 5.52
CA CYS A 13 -13.19 20.03 6.30
C CYS A 13 -14.11 18.87 6.72
N ILE A 14 -15.36 19.17 7.12
CA ILE A 14 -16.32 18.13 7.51
C ILE A 14 -16.74 17.28 6.31
N ILE A 15 -16.89 17.86 5.12
CA ILE A 15 -17.23 17.10 3.90
C ILE A 15 -16.06 16.20 3.49
N ILE A 16 -14.81 16.70 3.52
CA ILE A 16 -13.61 15.90 3.23
C ILE A 16 -13.46 14.74 4.24
N TRP A 17 -13.70 15.01 5.53
CA TRP A 17 -13.65 13.99 6.57
C TRP A 17 -14.81 12.98 6.48
N GLY A 18 -16.01 13.44 6.10
CA GLY A 18 -17.20 12.62 5.89
C GLY A 18 -17.08 11.65 4.71
N MET A 19 -16.50 12.10 3.59
CA MET A 19 -16.26 11.23 2.43
C MET A 19 -15.18 10.18 2.69
N SER A 20 -14.21 10.48 3.56
CA SER A 20 -13.16 9.52 3.95
C SER A 20 -13.68 8.38 4.85
N ARG A 21 -14.90 8.50 5.40
CA ARG A 21 -15.46 7.57 6.39
C ARG A 21 -16.39 6.50 5.81
N ILE A 22 -16.57 6.45 4.48
CA ILE A 22 -17.33 5.39 3.78
C ILE A 22 -16.38 4.25 3.33
N ARG A 23 -15.23 4.08 3.99
CA ARG A 23 -14.45 2.84 3.87
C ARG A 23 -15.07 1.79 4.78
N SER A 24 -15.67 0.76 4.19
CA SER A 24 -16.16 -0.40 4.93
C SER A 24 -15.00 -1.00 5.76
N PRO A 25 -15.11 -1.10 7.09
CA PRO A 25 -14.02 -1.60 7.93
C PRO A 25 -13.68 -3.07 7.67
N ARG A 26 -14.61 -3.87 7.13
CA ARG A 26 -14.37 -5.28 6.80
C ARG A 26 -13.34 -5.45 5.66
N THR A 27 -13.44 -4.66 4.60
CA THR A 27 -12.56 -4.80 3.43
C THR A 27 -11.12 -4.43 3.72
N VAL A 28 -10.90 -3.53 4.68
CA VAL A 28 -9.56 -3.11 5.09
C VAL A 28 -8.86 -4.20 5.90
N VAL A 29 -9.58 -4.92 6.76
CA VAL A 29 -9.02 -6.01 7.56
C VAL A 29 -8.63 -7.19 6.69
N ASP A 30 -9.47 -7.54 5.71
CA ASP A 30 -9.21 -8.64 4.78
C ASP A 30 -8.01 -8.32 3.87
N ALA A 31 -7.97 -7.09 3.29
CA ALA A 31 -6.84 -6.62 2.48
C ALA A 31 -5.50 -6.62 3.22
N GLN A 32 -5.49 -6.22 4.49
CA GLN A 32 -4.28 -6.27 5.31
C GLN A 32 -3.82 -7.70 5.56
N SER A 33 -4.75 -8.64 5.74
CA SER A 33 -4.39 -10.07 5.88
C SER A 33 -3.70 -10.59 4.62
N VAL A 34 -4.25 -10.27 3.44
CA VAL A 34 -3.67 -10.66 2.15
C VAL A 34 -2.30 -10.02 1.94
N GLY A 35 -2.18 -8.72 2.18
CA GLY A 35 -0.91 -8.02 2.06
C GLY A 35 0.18 -8.60 2.95
N LYS A 36 -0.15 -9.02 4.18
CA LYS A 36 0.79 -9.70 5.07
C LYS A 36 1.23 -11.06 4.53
N LYS A 37 0.30 -11.87 4.02
CA LYS A 37 0.63 -13.17 3.40
C LYS A 37 1.56 -13.01 2.19
N VAL A 38 1.30 -12.00 1.36
CA VAL A 38 2.15 -11.67 0.21
C VAL A 38 3.53 -11.21 0.68
N ALA A 39 3.60 -10.34 1.68
CA ALA A 39 4.86 -9.90 2.27
C ALA A 39 5.67 -11.07 2.86
N ASP A 40 5.01 -12.00 3.56
CA ASP A 40 5.63 -13.23 4.08
C ASP A 40 6.17 -14.11 2.96
N THR A 41 5.45 -14.19 1.82
CA THR A 41 5.86 -14.99 0.66
C THR A 41 7.10 -14.40 -0.02
N LEU A 42 7.16 -13.08 -0.10
CA LEU A 42 8.29 -12.34 -0.65
C LEU A 42 9.44 -12.19 0.35
N GLY A 43 9.25 -12.60 1.61
CA GLY A 43 10.21 -12.45 2.69
C GLY A 43 10.48 -11.00 3.09
N ILE A 44 9.58 -10.07 2.79
CA ILE A 44 9.73 -8.63 3.06
C ILE A 44 9.03 -8.28 4.38
N GLU A 45 9.64 -7.40 5.17
CA GLU A 45 9.02 -6.80 6.36
C GLU A 45 7.64 -6.19 6.02
N HIS A 46 6.60 -6.54 6.77
CA HIS A 46 5.23 -6.09 6.49
C HIS A 46 5.12 -4.57 6.43
N ASN A 47 5.79 -3.87 7.35
CA ASN A 47 5.79 -2.41 7.38
C ASN A 47 6.41 -1.83 6.11
N LEU A 48 7.53 -2.38 5.65
CA LEU A 48 8.19 -1.95 4.43
C LEU A 48 7.35 -2.25 3.18
N PHE A 49 6.71 -3.41 3.14
CA PHE A 49 5.77 -3.78 2.08
C PHE A 49 4.60 -2.78 1.98
N PHE A 50 3.95 -2.47 3.10
CA PHE A 50 2.82 -1.53 3.06
C PHE A 50 3.27 -0.09 2.78
N SER A 51 4.39 0.35 3.36
CA SER A 51 4.92 1.69 3.12
C SER A 51 5.37 1.89 1.67
N SER A 52 5.94 0.87 1.03
CA SER A 52 6.34 0.93 -0.38
C SER A 52 5.12 0.99 -1.30
N LEU A 53 4.11 0.14 -1.09
CA LEU A 53 2.85 0.22 -1.84
C LEU A 53 2.12 1.55 -1.62
N GLU A 54 2.15 2.11 -0.41
CA GLU A 54 1.56 3.41 -0.10
C GLU A 54 2.22 4.56 -0.87
N GLN A 55 3.52 4.49 -1.16
CA GLN A 55 4.21 5.53 -1.96
C GLN A 55 3.68 5.60 -3.39
N VAL A 56 3.42 4.45 -4.01
CA VAL A 56 3.05 4.36 -5.43
C VAL A 56 1.55 4.38 -5.63
N MET A 57 0.79 3.80 -4.68
CA MET A 57 -0.64 3.60 -4.82
C MET A 57 -1.37 3.79 -3.48
N PRO A 58 -1.91 4.99 -3.21
CA PRO A 58 -2.64 5.28 -1.97
C PRO A 58 -3.89 4.40 -1.75
N THR A 59 -4.38 3.73 -2.80
CA THR A 59 -5.53 2.82 -2.80
C THR A 59 -5.12 1.34 -2.81
N TYR A 60 -3.87 0.99 -2.49
CA TYR A 60 -3.36 -0.39 -2.52
C TYR A 60 -4.21 -1.39 -1.72
N LEU A 61 -4.82 -0.96 -0.60
CA LEU A 61 -5.72 -1.81 0.20
C LEU A 61 -6.99 -2.20 -0.58
N GLU A 62 -7.51 -1.31 -1.41
CA GLU A 62 -8.68 -1.60 -2.25
C GLU A 62 -8.31 -2.55 -3.39
N MET A 63 -7.11 -2.42 -3.94
CA MET A 63 -6.56 -3.36 -4.93
C MET A 63 -6.42 -4.77 -4.32
N LEU A 64 -5.80 -4.88 -3.14
CA LEU A 64 -5.63 -6.17 -2.45
C LEU A 64 -6.97 -6.81 -2.09
N ALA A 65 -7.92 -6.02 -1.58
CA ALA A 65 -9.28 -6.50 -1.32
C ALA A 65 -9.98 -6.98 -2.60
N LEU A 66 -9.76 -6.31 -3.73
CA LEU A 66 -10.36 -6.69 -5.00
C LEU A 66 -9.79 -8.02 -5.49
N MET A 67 -8.47 -8.20 -5.43
CA MET A 67 -7.78 -9.43 -5.84
C MET A 67 -8.25 -10.63 -5.01
N GLU A 68 -8.39 -10.45 -3.69
CA GLU A 68 -8.92 -11.48 -2.80
C GLU A 68 -10.37 -11.84 -3.16
N ARG A 69 -11.21 -10.84 -3.40
CA ARG A 69 -12.62 -11.05 -3.81
C ARG A 69 -12.75 -11.73 -5.16
N GLN A 70 -11.80 -11.51 -6.05
CA GLN A 70 -11.72 -12.21 -7.34
C GLN A 70 -11.21 -13.65 -7.20
N GLY A 71 -10.78 -14.05 -6.01
CA GLY A 71 -10.22 -15.37 -5.76
C GLY A 71 -8.87 -15.57 -6.44
N MET A 72 -8.13 -14.47 -6.67
CA MET A 72 -6.81 -14.52 -7.29
C MET A 72 -5.85 -15.31 -6.40
N GLU A 73 -5.06 -16.20 -6.99
CA GLU A 73 -4.09 -16.97 -6.24
C GLU A 73 -2.99 -16.07 -5.69
N GLN A 74 -2.47 -16.42 -4.52
CA GLN A 74 -1.45 -15.62 -3.85
C GLN A 74 -0.20 -15.40 -4.71
N ALA A 75 0.16 -16.38 -5.55
CA ALA A 75 1.27 -16.25 -6.50
C ALA A 75 1.02 -15.13 -7.54
N ASP A 76 -0.19 -15.07 -8.11
CA ASP A 76 -0.57 -14.02 -9.06
C ASP A 76 -0.59 -12.64 -8.40
N VAL A 77 -1.09 -12.56 -7.16
CA VAL A 77 -1.05 -11.31 -6.38
C VAL A 77 0.40 -10.86 -6.16
N CYS A 78 1.33 -11.78 -5.86
CA CYS A 78 2.75 -11.46 -5.74
C CYS A 78 3.29 -10.88 -7.04
N VAL A 79 3.00 -11.51 -8.19
CA VAL A 79 3.44 -11.03 -9.52
C VAL A 79 2.96 -9.61 -9.78
N VAL A 80 1.74 -9.27 -9.40
CA VAL A 80 1.22 -7.89 -9.55
C VAL A 80 1.87 -6.92 -8.55
N CYS A 81 2.14 -7.36 -7.32
CA CYS A 81 2.75 -6.53 -6.30
C CYS A 81 4.24 -6.25 -6.56
N ILE A 82 5.00 -7.18 -7.13
CA ILE A 82 6.44 -7.04 -7.37
C ILE A 82 6.84 -5.73 -8.07
N PRO A 83 6.27 -5.35 -9.24
CA PRO A 83 6.64 -4.09 -9.90
C PRO A 83 6.30 -2.86 -9.06
N LEU A 84 5.16 -2.87 -8.37
CA LEU A 84 4.72 -1.80 -7.48
C LEU A 84 5.63 -1.65 -6.26
N LEU A 85 6.08 -2.78 -5.70
CA LEU A 85 7.03 -2.80 -4.60
C LEU A 85 8.39 -2.26 -5.03
N SER A 86 8.87 -2.65 -6.22
CA SER A 86 10.14 -2.13 -6.74
C SER A 86 10.11 -0.61 -6.86
N GLU A 87 9.06 -0.06 -7.49
CA GLU A 87 8.88 1.39 -7.62
C GLU A 87 8.71 2.07 -6.25
N GLY A 88 7.99 1.43 -5.33
CA GLY A 88 7.79 1.96 -3.97
C GLY A 88 9.07 1.97 -3.13
N LEU A 89 9.91 0.95 -3.28
CA LEU A 89 11.23 0.90 -2.63
C LEU A 89 12.16 1.97 -3.20
N ASP A 90 12.12 2.22 -4.51
CA ASP A 90 12.89 3.30 -5.15
C ASP A 90 12.44 4.67 -4.61
N ALA A 91 11.12 4.90 -4.51
CA ALA A 91 10.58 6.12 -3.90
C ALA A 91 10.94 6.28 -2.43
N LEU A 92 10.96 5.19 -1.65
CA LEU A 92 11.41 5.22 -0.26
C LEU A 92 12.92 5.50 -0.14
N GLU A 93 13.75 4.93 -1.01
CA GLU A 93 15.19 5.17 -1.05
C GLU A 93 15.50 6.62 -1.44
N GLU A 94 14.76 7.20 -2.38
CA GLU A 94 14.91 8.61 -2.75
C GLU A 94 14.58 9.55 -1.57
N ARG A 95 13.54 9.22 -0.79
CA ARG A 95 13.08 10.05 0.33
C ARG A 95 13.90 9.92 1.60
N PHE A 96 14.31 8.69 1.94
CA PHE A 96 14.94 8.38 3.23
C PHE A 96 16.42 7.97 3.10
N GLY A 97 16.94 7.87 1.87
CA GLY A 97 18.26 7.34 1.58
C GLY A 97 18.30 5.81 1.57
N SER A 98 19.46 5.27 1.20
CA SER A 98 19.66 3.82 1.16
C SER A 98 19.67 3.24 2.58
N GLN A 99 18.71 2.36 2.85
CA GLN A 99 18.58 1.65 4.12
C GLN A 99 18.80 0.16 3.91
N ALA A 100 19.43 -0.52 4.87
CA ALA A 100 19.68 -1.96 4.79
C ALA A 100 18.40 -2.78 4.54
N ALA A 101 17.26 -2.35 5.10
CA ALA A 101 15.97 -3.00 4.87
C ALA A 101 15.46 -2.85 3.42
N ILE A 102 15.73 -1.71 2.78
CA ILE A 102 15.35 -1.46 1.37
C ILE A 102 16.23 -2.31 0.44
N THR A 103 17.54 -2.35 0.70
CA THR A 103 18.47 -3.17 -0.06
C THR A 103 18.13 -4.67 0.06
N ASP A 104 17.88 -5.14 1.28
CA ASP A 104 17.48 -6.54 1.55
C ASP A 104 16.16 -6.89 0.84
N ALA A 105 15.15 -6.02 0.90
CA ALA A 105 13.89 -6.24 0.19
C ALA A 105 14.08 -6.27 -1.34
N ARG A 106 14.95 -5.42 -1.90
CA ARG A 106 15.25 -5.40 -3.33
C ARG A 106 15.96 -6.69 -3.78
N ASP A 107 16.88 -7.20 -2.98
CA ASP A 107 17.57 -8.46 -3.27
C ASP A 107 16.60 -9.65 -3.23
N LYS A 108 15.67 -9.67 -2.26
CA LYS A 108 14.61 -10.68 -2.18
C LYS A 108 13.66 -10.62 -3.39
N LEU A 109 13.24 -9.43 -3.80
CA LEU A 109 12.42 -9.26 -5.01
C LEU A 109 13.12 -9.78 -6.27
N ARG A 110 14.43 -9.54 -6.41
CA ARG A 110 15.21 -10.04 -7.56
C ARG A 110 15.27 -11.57 -7.62
N LEU A 111 15.33 -12.24 -6.47
CA LEU A 111 15.29 -13.70 -6.42
C LEU A 111 13.95 -14.23 -6.95
N HIS A 112 12.84 -13.61 -6.58
CA HIS A 112 11.51 -14.01 -7.06
C HIS A 112 11.28 -13.73 -8.55
N VAL A 113 11.88 -12.67 -9.10
CA VAL A 113 11.82 -12.37 -10.54
C VAL A 113 12.70 -13.32 -11.37
N SER A 114 13.72 -13.93 -10.77
CA SER A 114 14.64 -14.83 -11.48
C SER A 114 14.15 -16.29 -11.54
N ASP A 115 13.21 -16.68 -10.66
CA ASP A 115 12.62 -18.02 -10.59
C ASP A 115 11.26 -18.14 -11.32
N SER A 116 10.76 -17.05 -11.92
CA SER A 116 9.52 -17.01 -12.72
C SER A 116 9.83 -16.92 -14.22
#